data_AF-A0A7J5XXH4-F1
#
_entry.id   AF-A0A7J5XXH4-F1
#
_cell.length_a   1.000
_cell.length_b   1.000
_cell.length_c   1.000
_cell.angle_alpha   90.00
_cell.angle_beta   90.00
_cell.angle_gamma   90.00
#
_symmetry.space_group_name_H-M   'P 1'
#
loop_
_entity.id
_entity.type
_entity.pdbx_description
1 polymer ?
#
loop_
_entity_poly.entity_id
_entity_poly.type
_entity_poly.pdbx_seq_one_letter_code
_entity_poly.pdbx_strand_id
1 'polypeptide(L)'
;MQVEEVLLPLCAFGQLFLSIDGQSTLQFSLYRFFKTHLIKMAEDLRAELEKYLQTLDIQTSCVEHPPVFTVEEMMPHLQEVSGAVTKNLFLKDKKKKGLWLVSARHDRQVNLNDLAKKLGVGSGNLRFADEAIMLEKLKGCATALALLFDRDHSVKFVLDQDLVEGGHERVFFHPMTNSATMGLRPEDLLRFLQETGHEPVLQSFD
;
A
#
# COMPACT_ATOMS: atom_id res chain seq x y z
N MET A 1 -6.92 16.09 -12.73
CA MET A 1 -5.65 16.02 -11.98
C MET A 1 -5.27 14.56 -11.98
N GLN A 2 -4.43 14.18 -12.93
CA GLN A 2 -3.82 12.86 -12.97
C GLN A 2 -2.90 12.78 -11.76
N VAL A 3 -3.03 11.69 -11.01
CA VAL A 3 -2.23 11.49 -9.82
C VAL A 3 -0.96 10.78 -10.29
N GLU A 4 0.14 11.51 -10.36
CA GLU A 4 1.46 10.93 -10.64
C GLU A 4 1.80 9.88 -9.58
N GLU A 5 2.41 8.80 -10.08
CA GLU A 5 2.62 7.50 -9.46
C GLU A 5 3.67 7.55 -8.36
N VAL A 6 3.26 8.01 -7.18
CA VAL A 6 4.15 8.07 -6.04
C VAL A 6 3.84 6.89 -5.11
N LEU A 7 4.65 5.84 -5.18
CA LEU A 7 4.73 4.75 -4.20
C LEU A 7 5.38 5.23 -2.89
N LEU A 8 5.04 6.41 -2.39
CA LEU A 8 5.61 6.94 -1.13
C LEU A 8 4.59 6.92 0.01
N PRO A 9 4.49 5.78 0.69
CA PRO A 9 4.32 5.73 2.13
C PRO A 9 5.70 5.43 2.79
N LEU A 10 5.85 5.57 4.10
CA LEU A 10 7.11 5.40 4.86
C LEU A 10 8.03 4.22 4.53
N CYS A 11 7.57 3.16 3.85
CA CYS A 11 8.46 2.16 3.24
C CYS A 11 9.58 2.78 2.39
N ALA A 12 9.29 3.93 1.79
CA ALA A 12 10.25 4.69 1.00
C ALA A 12 10.96 5.83 1.76
N PHE A 13 10.38 6.41 2.82
CA PHE A 13 11.01 7.54 3.52
C PHE A 13 12.25 7.15 4.32
N GLY A 14 12.32 5.91 4.81
CA GLY A 14 13.57 5.36 5.38
C GLY A 14 14.74 5.33 4.39
N GLN A 15 14.44 5.48 3.10
CA GLN A 15 15.41 5.45 2.01
C GLN A 15 15.49 6.79 1.25
N LEU A 16 14.49 7.69 1.31
CA LEU A 16 14.60 8.99 0.63
C LEU A 16 15.64 9.94 1.28
N PHE A 17 15.99 9.73 2.56
CA PHE A 17 17.15 10.40 3.19
C PHE A 17 18.51 9.99 2.59
N LEU A 18 18.55 9.04 1.64
CA LEU A 18 19.77 8.56 0.98
C LEU A 18 20.41 9.57 0.02
N SER A 19 19.74 10.67 -0.36
CA SER A 19 20.25 11.61 -1.39
C SER A 19 20.78 12.95 -0.86
N ILE A 20 20.86 13.15 0.46
CA ILE A 20 21.37 14.40 1.05
C ILE A 20 22.86 14.22 1.40
N ASP A 21 23.73 14.40 0.42
CA ASP A 21 25.17 14.48 0.65
C ASP A 21 25.51 15.78 1.40
N GLY A 22 26.13 15.65 2.57
CA GLY A 22 26.84 16.77 3.23
C GLY A 22 26.34 17.19 4.61
N GLN A 23 26.22 16.27 5.57
CA GLN A 23 25.92 16.63 6.96
C GLN A 23 26.96 16.03 7.94
N SER A 24 27.15 16.69 9.09
CA SER A 24 28.19 16.42 10.09
C SER A 24 28.22 14.97 10.64
N THR A 25 29.34 14.55 11.24
CA THR A 25 29.55 13.20 11.81
C THR A 25 28.50 12.78 12.87
N LEU A 26 27.98 13.73 13.66
CA LEU A 26 26.89 13.50 14.61
C LEU A 26 25.56 13.16 13.92
N GLN A 27 25.28 13.82 12.79
CA GLN A 27 24.08 13.59 12.00
C GLN A 27 24.14 12.28 11.22
N PHE A 28 25.33 11.85 10.80
CA PHE A 28 25.57 10.52 10.24
C PHE A 28 25.30 9.39 11.23
N SER A 29 25.73 9.54 12.49
CA SER A 29 25.50 8.54 13.54
C SER A 29 24.00 8.42 13.86
N LEU A 30 23.32 9.56 14.01
CA LEU A 30 21.89 9.62 14.27
C LEU A 30 21.08 9.05 13.09
N TYR A 31 21.46 9.40 11.86
CA TYR A 31 20.89 8.85 10.64
C TYR A 31 21.04 7.34 10.56
N ARG A 32 22.25 6.80 10.81
CA ARG A 32 22.50 5.35 10.78
C ARG A 32 21.67 4.63 11.84
N PHE A 33 21.52 5.23 13.02
CA PHE A 33 20.66 4.70 14.08
C PHE A 33 19.19 4.66 13.64
N PHE A 34 18.63 5.78 13.15
CA PHE A 34 17.26 5.85 12.66
C PHE A 34 17.02 4.91 11.48
N LYS A 35 17.95 4.82 10.54
CA LYS A 35 17.87 3.91 9.39
C LYS A 35 17.76 2.45 9.83
N THR A 36 18.62 2.01 10.75
CA THR A 36 18.57 0.63 11.26
C THR A 36 17.25 0.35 11.99
N HIS A 37 16.72 1.34 12.72
CA HIS A 37 15.43 1.18 13.42
C HIS A 37 14.25 1.09 12.45
N LEU A 38 14.25 1.90 11.39
CA LEU A 38 13.18 1.87 10.38
C LEU A 38 13.20 0.56 9.59
N ILE A 39 14.37 0.06 9.21
CA ILE A 39 14.52 -1.24 8.53
C ILE A 39 14.00 -2.36 9.43
N LYS A 40 14.47 -2.40 10.67
CA LYS A 40 14.04 -3.42 11.64
C LYS A 40 12.54 -3.38 11.88
N MET A 41 11.95 -2.18 11.98
CA MET A 41 10.51 -2.03 12.14
C MET A 41 9.74 -2.58 10.92
N ALA A 42 10.21 -2.34 9.71
CA ALA A 42 9.59 -2.89 8.50
C ALA A 42 9.70 -4.43 8.44
N GLU A 43 10.84 -4.99 8.83
CA GLU A 43 11.05 -6.45 8.94
C GLU A 43 10.11 -7.07 9.98
N ASP A 44 9.99 -6.45 11.16
CA ASP A 44 9.09 -6.92 12.24
C ASP A 44 7.62 -6.89 11.79
N LEU A 45 7.20 -5.81 11.11
CA LEU A 45 5.84 -5.68 10.57
C LEU A 45 5.54 -6.70 9.47
N ARG A 46 6.50 -6.94 8.57
CA ARG A 46 6.39 -7.97 7.53
C ARG A 46 6.28 -9.36 8.15
N ALA A 47 7.10 -9.67 9.15
CA ALA A 47 7.04 -10.96 9.84
C ALA A 47 5.69 -11.17 10.57
N GLU A 48 5.12 -10.12 11.19
CA GLU A 48 3.79 -10.18 11.78
C GLU A 48 2.71 -10.46 10.73
N LEU A 49 2.78 -9.78 9.58
CA LEU A 49 1.88 -9.99 8.44
C LEU A 49 1.98 -11.43 7.91
N GLU A 50 3.18 -11.92 7.63
CA GLU A 50 3.41 -13.26 7.09
C GLU A 50 2.89 -14.33 8.06
N LYS A 51 3.14 -14.16 9.37
CA LYS A 51 2.59 -15.06 10.39
C LYS A 51 1.07 -15.04 10.39
N TYR A 52 0.44 -13.88 10.27
CA TYR A 52 -1.01 -13.78 10.22
C TYR A 52 -1.59 -14.47 8.98
N LEU A 53 -1.01 -14.25 7.79
CA LEU A 53 -1.43 -14.93 6.57
C LEU A 53 -1.28 -16.46 6.67
N GLN A 54 -0.23 -16.95 7.33
CA GLN A 54 -0.08 -18.38 7.63
C GLN A 54 -1.19 -18.92 8.54
N THR A 55 -1.64 -18.16 9.55
CA THR A 55 -2.77 -18.60 10.39
C THR A 55 -4.08 -18.72 9.62
N LEU A 56 -4.21 -18.01 8.50
CA LEU A 56 -5.33 -18.11 7.59
C LEU A 56 -5.11 -19.18 6.49
N ASP A 57 -3.99 -19.90 6.47
CA ASP A 57 -3.65 -20.84 5.39
C ASP A 57 -3.65 -20.19 3.99
N ILE A 58 -3.23 -18.92 3.92
CA ILE A 58 -3.15 -18.16 2.67
C ILE A 58 -1.79 -18.37 2.01
N GLN A 59 -1.79 -18.80 0.75
CA GLN A 59 -0.56 -19.05 0.00
C GLN A 59 -0.05 -17.78 -0.69
N THR A 60 1.14 -17.35 -0.29
CA THR A 60 1.80 -16.16 -0.86
C THR A 60 2.93 -16.54 -1.82
N SER A 61 3.18 -15.68 -2.80
CA SER A 61 4.37 -15.71 -3.65
C SER A 61 5.08 -14.39 -3.49
N CYS A 62 6.34 -14.38 -3.07
CA CYS A 62 7.08 -13.15 -2.83
C CYS A 62 8.27 -13.03 -3.78
N VAL A 63 8.39 -11.86 -4.40
CA VAL A 63 9.57 -11.48 -5.19
C VAL A 63 10.32 -10.41 -4.41
N GLU A 64 11.54 -10.74 -4.00
CA GLU A 64 12.47 -9.77 -3.40
C GLU A 64 13.13 -8.95 -4.50
N HIS A 65 13.29 -7.64 -4.26
CA HIS A 65 13.93 -6.73 -5.19
C HIS A 65 14.59 -5.57 -4.43
N PRO A 66 15.52 -4.83 -5.06
CA PRO A 66 15.97 -3.56 -4.51
C PRO A 66 14.77 -2.65 -4.21
N PRO A 67 14.89 -1.73 -3.26
CA PRO A 67 13.82 -0.79 -2.99
C PRO A 67 13.50 0.06 -4.22
N VAL A 68 12.21 0.17 -4.53
CA VAL A 68 11.68 0.94 -5.67
C VAL A 68 10.69 1.99 -5.18
N PHE A 69 10.59 3.09 -5.92
CA PHE A 69 9.78 4.27 -5.60
C PHE A 69 8.78 4.62 -6.68
N THR A 70 8.94 4.04 -7.87
CA THR A 70 8.03 4.20 -9.00
C THR A 70 7.59 2.84 -9.51
N VAL A 71 6.45 2.82 -10.21
CA VAL A 71 5.97 1.60 -10.85
C VAL A 71 6.96 1.14 -11.92
N GLU A 72 7.52 2.08 -12.67
CA GLU A 72 8.51 1.82 -13.72
C GLU A 72 9.78 1.14 -13.20
N GLU A 73 10.23 1.49 -11.99
CA GLU A 73 11.36 0.82 -11.33
C GLU A 73 11.00 -0.60 -10.87
N MET A 74 9.74 -0.83 -10.48
CA MET A 74 9.27 -2.11 -9.98
C MET A 74 9.06 -3.15 -11.09
N MET A 75 8.49 -2.75 -12.23
CA MET A 75 8.09 -3.67 -13.30
C MET A 75 9.20 -4.59 -13.85
N PRO A 76 10.46 -4.14 -14.03
CA PRO A 76 11.56 -5.02 -14.44
C PRO A 76 11.80 -6.21 -13.49
N HIS A 77 11.51 -6.05 -12.19
CA HIS A 77 11.66 -7.11 -11.21
C HIS A 77 10.49 -8.11 -11.22
N LEU A 78 9.38 -7.75 -11.87
CA LEU A 78 8.13 -8.49 -11.89
C LEU A 78 7.83 -9.10 -13.27
N GLN A 79 8.80 -9.15 -14.18
CA GLN A 79 8.60 -9.67 -15.54
C GLN A 79 8.16 -11.14 -15.59
N GLU A 80 8.58 -11.93 -14.59
CA GLU A 80 8.28 -13.36 -14.52
C GLU A 80 7.00 -13.67 -13.74
N VAL A 81 6.38 -12.67 -13.09
CA VAL A 81 5.13 -12.90 -12.35
C VAL A 81 3.92 -12.78 -13.25
N SER A 82 3.05 -13.79 -13.17
CA SER A 82 1.71 -13.78 -13.78
C SER A 82 0.72 -13.18 -12.78
N GLY A 83 0.07 -12.07 -13.13
CA GLY A 83 -0.96 -11.45 -12.31
C GLY A 83 -0.99 -9.92 -12.42
N ALA A 84 -1.78 -9.30 -11.53
CA ALA A 84 -1.97 -7.85 -11.53
C ALA A 84 -1.14 -7.18 -10.42
N VAL A 85 -0.25 -6.29 -10.82
CA VAL A 85 0.47 -5.38 -9.90
C VAL A 85 -0.42 -4.21 -9.54
N THR A 86 -0.46 -3.86 -8.25
CA THR A 86 -1.36 -2.82 -7.73
C THR A 86 -0.62 -1.54 -7.38
N LYS A 87 -1.35 -0.43 -7.48
CA LYS A 87 -1.01 0.83 -6.82
C LYS A 87 -2.05 1.16 -5.76
N ASN A 88 -1.62 1.95 -4.79
CA ASN A 88 -2.39 2.20 -3.58
C ASN A 88 -2.46 3.71 -3.31
N LEU A 89 -3.67 4.22 -3.03
CA LEU A 89 -3.90 5.63 -2.70
C LEU A 89 -4.53 5.72 -1.32
N PHE A 90 -3.86 6.37 -0.38
CA PHE A 90 -4.43 6.65 0.93
C PHE A 90 -4.99 8.07 0.97
N LEU A 91 -6.32 8.16 1.08
CA LEU A 91 -7.10 9.37 0.90
C LEU A 91 -7.88 9.73 2.16
N LYS A 92 -8.18 11.02 2.32
CA LYS A 92 -9.09 11.55 3.34
C LYS A 92 -10.16 12.44 2.71
N ASP A 93 -11.36 12.35 3.27
CA ASP A 93 -12.44 13.31 3.01
C ASP A 93 -12.15 14.63 3.72
N LYS A 94 -12.19 15.75 2.98
CA LYS A 94 -12.09 17.11 3.50
C LYS A 94 -13.16 17.45 4.55
N LYS A 95 -14.38 16.94 4.42
CA LYS A 95 -15.54 17.34 5.23
C LYS A 95 -15.75 16.45 6.45
N LYS A 96 -15.91 15.14 6.22
CA LYS A 96 -16.27 14.18 7.29
C LYS A 96 -15.05 13.50 7.90
N LYS A 97 -13.83 13.83 7.45
CA LYS A 97 -12.56 13.23 7.89
C LYS A 97 -12.49 11.70 7.75
N GLY A 98 -13.35 11.10 6.92
CA GLY A 98 -13.29 9.67 6.63
C GLY A 98 -12.00 9.32 5.87
N LEU A 99 -11.40 8.20 6.22
CA LEU A 99 -10.18 7.68 5.60
C LEU A 99 -10.53 6.58 4.61
N TRP A 100 -9.81 6.56 3.49
CA TRP A 100 -10.02 5.61 2.41
C TRP A 100 -8.67 5.09 1.94
N LEU A 101 -8.53 3.78 1.83
CA LEU A 101 -7.43 3.14 1.11
C LEU A 101 -7.99 2.58 -0.20
N VAL A 102 -7.43 3.01 -1.33
CA VAL A 102 -7.85 2.56 -2.66
C VAL A 102 -6.74 1.71 -3.25
N SER A 103 -7.04 0.47 -3.62
CA SER A 103 -6.13 -0.39 -4.37
C SER A 103 -6.67 -0.61 -5.77
N ALA A 104 -5.87 -0.30 -6.78
CA ALA A 104 -6.22 -0.47 -8.19
C ALA A 104 -5.04 -1.06 -8.98
N ARG A 105 -5.31 -1.59 -10.18
CA ARG A 105 -4.23 -2.03 -11.07
C ARG A 105 -3.27 -0.87 -11.36
N HIS A 106 -1.98 -1.14 -11.46
CA HIS A 106 -0.94 -0.10 -11.54
C HIS A 106 -1.15 0.88 -12.72
N ASP A 107 -1.56 0.36 -13.87
CA ASP A 107 -1.87 1.10 -15.11
C ASP A 107 -3.26 1.78 -15.10
N ARG A 108 -4.09 1.55 -14.07
CA ARG A 108 -5.45 2.09 -14.01
C ARG A 108 -5.44 3.59 -13.73
N GLN A 109 -6.16 4.38 -14.54
CA GLN A 109 -6.37 5.79 -14.20
C GLN A 109 -7.49 5.95 -13.16
N VAL A 110 -7.14 6.51 -12.00
CA VAL A 110 -8.11 6.77 -10.92
C VAL A 110 -8.46 8.25 -10.88
N ASN A 111 -9.66 8.61 -11.33
CA ASN A 111 -10.18 9.98 -11.21
C ASN A 111 -10.79 10.21 -9.81
N LEU A 112 -10.11 11.00 -8.98
CA LEU A 112 -10.54 11.28 -7.60
C LEU A 112 -11.91 12.00 -7.51
N ASN A 113 -12.28 12.80 -8.51
CA ASN A 113 -13.58 13.48 -8.49
C ASN A 113 -14.72 12.51 -8.71
N ASP A 114 -14.55 11.58 -9.65
CA ASP A 114 -15.57 10.58 -9.95
C ASP A 114 -15.63 9.51 -8.87
N LEU A 115 -14.49 9.10 -8.32
CA LEU A 115 -14.43 8.26 -7.14
C LEU A 115 -15.17 8.92 -5.96
N ALA A 116 -14.94 10.21 -5.69
CA ALA A 116 -15.62 10.91 -4.61
C ALA A 116 -17.15 10.94 -4.78
N LYS A 117 -17.65 11.00 -6.02
CA LYS A 117 -19.09 10.88 -6.32
C LYS A 117 -19.59 9.46 -6.06
N LYS A 118 -18.89 8.44 -6.58
CA LYS A 118 -19.21 7.01 -6.38
C LYS A 118 -19.27 6.63 -4.89
N LEU A 119 -18.38 7.20 -4.08
CA LEU A 119 -18.32 6.97 -2.62
C LEU A 119 -19.28 7.85 -1.80
N GLY A 120 -20.09 8.72 -2.41
CA GLY A 120 -21.02 9.61 -1.71
C GLY A 120 -20.34 10.71 -0.87
N VAL A 121 -19.06 10.98 -1.13
CA VAL A 121 -18.25 12.02 -0.45
C VAL A 121 -18.42 13.39 -1.13
N GLY A 122 -18.81 13.40 -2.41
CA GLY A 122 -19.01 14.58 -3.23
C GLY A 122 -17.74 15.02 -3.96
N SER A 123 -17.89 15.44 -5.22
CA SER A 123 -16.77 15.82 -6.10
C SER A 123 -15.83 16.85 -5.44
N GLY A 124 -14.52 16.67 -5.59
CA GLY A 124 -13.48 17.58 -5.06
C GLY A 124 -13.18 17.45 -3.56
N ASN A 125 -13.83 16.52 -2.85
CA ASN A 125 -13.65 16.35 -1.40
C ASN A 125 -12.63 15.27 -1.01
N LEU A 126 -12.18 14.42 -1.95
CA LEU A 126 -11.06 13.51 -1.69
C LEU A 126 -9.71 14.20 -1.95
N ARG A 127 -8.75 13.94 -1.06
CA ARG A 127 -7.33 14.33 -1.18
C ARG A 127 -6.46 13.28 -0.49
N PHE A 128 -5.16 13.29 -0.75
CA PHE A 128 -4.24 12.45 0.01
C PHE A 128 -4.31 12.72 1.51
N ALA A 129 -4.27 11.64 2.29
CA ALA A 129 -4.12 11.72 3.73
C ALA A 129 -2.68 12.10 4.10
N ASP A 130 -2.52 12.68 5.29
CA ASP A 130 -1.19 13.09 5.75
C ASP A 130 -0.40 11.87 6.23
N GLU A 131 0.93 11.96 6.12
CA GLU A 131 1.84 10.88 6.52
C GLU A 131 1.66 10.45 7.98
N ALA A 132 1.43 11.40 8.90
CA ALA A 132 1.20 11.08 10.31
C ALA A 132 -0.03 10.16 10.52
N ILE A 133 -1.10 10.39 9.75
CA ILE A 133 -2.31 9.54 9.79
C ILE A 133 -1.99 8.17 9.22
N MET A 134 -1.21 8.11 8.14
CA MET A 134 -0.80 6.84 7.53
C MET A 134 0.10 6.03 8.45
N LEU A 135 1.03 6.68 9.17
CA LEU A 135 1.87 6.04 10.17
C LEU A 135 1.03 5.46 11.31
N GLU A 136 0.04 6.23 11.77
CA GLU A 136 -0.87 5.79 12.83
C GLU A 136 -1.69 4.57 12.41
N LYS A 137 -2.37 4.67 11.26
CA LYS A 137 -3.38 3.69 10.81
C LYS A 137 -2.81 2.50 10.07
N LEU A 138 -1.85 2.73 9.18
CA LEU A 138 -1.32 1.73 8.24
C LEU A 138 0.17 1.47 8.45
N LYS A 139 0.72 1.86 9.61
CA LYS A 139 2.16 1.76 9.93
C LYS A 139 3.05 2.38 8.87
N GLY A 140 2.51 3.36 8.15
CA GLY A 140 3.24 4.07 7.13
C GLY A 140 3.43 3.26 5.84
N CYS A 141 2.59 2.26 5.57
CA CYS A 141 2.58 1.58 4.28
C CYS A 141 1.19 1.67 3.64
N ALA A 142 1.07 2.40 2.54
CA ALA A 142 -0.13 2.40 1.70
C ALA A 142 -0.13 1.10 0.87
N THR A 143 -0.61 0.03 1.48
CA THR A 143 -0.81 -1.30 0.87
C THR A 143 -2.04 -1.93 1.50
N ALA A 144 -2.81 -2.72 0.75
CA ALA A 144 -3.98 -3.42 1.29
C ALA A 144 -3.61 -4.29 2.51
N LEU A 145 -2.40 -4.87 2.50
CA LEU A 145 -1.91 -5.73 3.59
C LEU A 145 -1.69 -4.98 4.91
N ALA A 146 -1.58 -3.64 4.89
CA ALA A 146 -1.44 -2.84 6.10
C ALA A 146 -2.75 -2.72 6.90
N LEU A 147 -3.89 -3.10 6.31
CA LEU A 147 -5.19 -3.12 7.00
C LEU A 147 -5.21 -4.10 8.19
N LEU A 148 -4.28 -5.06 8.24
CA LEU A 148 -4.02 -5.86 9.45
C LEU A 148 -3.81 -4.99 10.70
N PHE A 149 -3.24 -3.79 10.52
CA PHE A 149 -2.86 -2.89 11.60
C PHE A 149 -3.88 -1.79 11.89
N ASP A 150 -4.93 -1.64 11.07
CA ASP A 150 -6.04 -0.70 11.32
C ASP A 150 -7.04 -1.30 12.32
N ARG A 151 -6.62 -1.39 13.59
CA ARG A 151 -7.36 -2.10 14.65
C ARG A 151 -8.68 -1.45 15.06
N ASP A 152 -8.89 -0.17 14.72
CA ASP A 152 -10.15 0.53 14.98
C ASP A 152 -11.06 0.60 13.73
N HIS A 153 -10.67 -0.07 12.64
CA HIS A 153 -11.42 -0.15 11.38
C HIS A 153 -11.84 1.23 10.86
N SER A 154 -10.93 2.19 11.00
CA SER A 154 -11.16 3.59 10.67
C SER A 154 -10.96 3.88 9.17
N VAL A 155 -10.26 2.99 8.47
CA VAL A 155 -9.94 3.08 7.05
C VAL A 155 -10.91 2.24 6.24
N LYS A 156 -11.69 2.90 5.39
CA LYS A 156 -12.56 2.20 4.42
C LYS A 156 -11.74 1.74 3.23
N PHE A 157 -11.95 0.51 2.79
CA PHE A 157 -11.21 -0.05 1.68
C PHE A 157 -12.02 0.02 0.38
N VAL A 158 -11.37 0.48 -0.69
CA VAL A 158 -11.91 0.48 -2.06
C VAL A 158 -10.99 -0.37 -2.91
N LEU A 159 -11.56 -1.34 -3.61
CA LEU A 159 -10.82 -2.27 -4.44
C LEU A 159 -11.30 -2.15 -5.89
N ASP A 160 -10.36 -2.01 -6.83
CA ASP A 160 -10.65 -2.14 -8.25
C ASP A 160 -11.23 -3.52 -8.53
N GLN A 161 -12.44 -3.53 -9.07
CA GLN A 161 -13.18 -4.75 -9.37
C GLN A 161 -12.41 -5.67 -10.33
N ASP A 162 -11.58 -5.11 -11.22
CA ASP A 162 -10.72 -5.89 -12.13
C ASP A 162 -9.75 -6.81 -11.38
N LEU A 163 -9.31 -6.43 -10.17
CA LEU A 163 -8.37 -7.24 -9.38
C LEU A 163 -8.97 -8.55 -8.88
N VAL A 164 -10.31 -8.62 -8.79
CA VAL A 164 -11.04 -9.82 -8.31
C VAL A 164 -11.80 -10.53 -9.42
N GLU A 165 -12.32 -9.78 -10.40
CA GLU A 165 -13.16 -10.32 -11.48
C GLU A 165 -12.42 -10.40 -12.83
N GLY A 166 -11.23 -9.81 -12.95
CA GLY A 166 -10.45 -9.78 -14.20
C GLY A 166 -9.72 -11.08 -14.54
N GLY A 167 -9.87 -12.13 -13.73
CA GLY A 167 -9.28 -13.45 -13.99
C GLY A 167 -7.78 -13.56 -13.69
N HIS A 168 -7.23 -12.68 -12.86
CA HIS A 168 -5.83 -12.70 -12.45
C HIS A 168 -5.53 -13.90 -11.54
N GLU A 169 -4.45 -14.64 -11.83
CA GLU A 169 -3.99 -15.73 -10.96
C GLU A 169 -3.57 -15.22 -9.58
N ARG A 170 -2.90 -14.06 -9.56
CA ARG A 170 -2.45 -13.37 -8.35
C ARG A 170 -2.60 -11.86 -8.48
N VAL A 171 -2.75 -11.21 -7.33
CA VAL A 171 -2.72 -9.76 -7.15
C VAL A 171 -1.58 -9.40 -6.22
N PHE A 172 -0.78 -8.42 -6.62
CA PHE A 172 0.52 -8.13 -6.02
C PHE A 172 0.50 -6.82 -5.25
N PHE A 173 0.98 -6.88 -4.00
CA PHE A 173 1.02 -5.80 -3.02
C PHE A 173 2.38 -5.74 -2.32
N HIS A 174 2.72 -4.61 -1.73
CA HIS A 174 3.90 -4.52 -0.87
C HIS A 174 3.62 -5.18 0.49
N PRO A 175 4.46 -6.13 0.97
CA PRO A 175 4.28 -6.80 2.25
C PRO A 175 4.94 -5.99 3.37
N MET A 176 4.46 -4.77 3.60
CA MET A 176 5.00 -3.80 4.58
C MET A 176 6.43 -3.31 4.30
N THR A 177 6.98 -3.62 3.12
CA THR A 177 8.28 -3.13 2.63
C THR A 177 8.21 -2.84 1.14
N ASN A 178 8.98 -1.86 0.66
CA ASN A 178 9.12 -1.55 -0.78
C ASN A 178 10.26 -2.35 -1.44
N SER A 179 10.93 -3.23 -0.71
CA SER A 179 11.98 -4.13 -1.23
C SER A 179 11.44 -5.52 -1.59
N ALA A 180 10.12 -5.67 -1.57
CA ALA A 180 9.47 -6.90 -1.96
C ALA A 180 8.08 -6.62 -2.51
N THR A 181 7.60 -7.57 -3.31
CA THR A 181 6.24 -7.60 -3.82
C THR A 181 5.66 -8.99 -3.55
N MET A 182 4.52 -9.04 -2.86
CA MET A 182 3.84 -10.26 -2.45
C MET A 182 2.54 -10.44 -3.22
N GLY A 183 2.42 -11.57 -3.91
CA GLY A 183 1.24 -11.99 -4.65
C GLY A 183 0.37 -12.94 -3.84
N LEU A 184 -0.92 -12.66 -3.77
CA LEU A 184 -1.95 -13.52 -3.18
C LEU A 184 -2.99 -13.82 -4.25
N ARG A 185 -3.74 -14.92 -4.10
CA ARG A 185 -4.91 -15.14 -4.97
C ARG A 185 -5.99 -14.10 -4.65
N PRO A 186 -6.82 -13.67 -5.61
CA PRO A 186 -7.88 -12.70 -5.35
C PRO A 186 -8.84 -13.15 -4.23
N GLU A 187 -9.20 -14.43 -4.18
CA GLU A 187 -10.04 -15.01 -3.13
C GLU A 187 -9.38 -14.96 -1.75
N ASP A 188 -8.06 -15.15 -1.68
CA ASP A 188 -7.30 -15.05 -0.44
C ASP A 188 -7.17 -13.60 0.03
N LEU A 189 -7.04 -12.64 -0.90
CA LEU A 189 -7.12 -11.22 -0.57
C LEU A 189 -8.48 -10.88 0.06
N LEU A 190 -9.58 -11.33 -0.54
CA LEU A 190 -10.92 -11.10 -0.01
C LEU A 190 -11.10 -11.72 1.38
N ARG A 191 -10.57 -12.94 1.58
CA ARG A 191 -10.58 -13.59 2.90
C ARG A 191 -9.76 -12.81 3.92
N PHE A 192 -8.55 -12.37 3.57
CA PHE A 192 -7.72 -11.52 4.44
C PHE A 192 -8.45 -10.23 4.84
N LEU A 193 -9.10 -9.57 3.87
CA LEU A 193 -9.88 -8.36 4.12
C LEU A 193 -11.06 -8.62 5.06
N GLN A 194 -11.77 -9.73 4.87
CA GLN A 194 -12.86 -10.14 5.76
C GLN A 194 -12.37 -10.39 7.20
N GLU A 195 -11.30 -11.16 7.37
CA GLU A 195 -10.74 -11.52 8.68
C GLU A 195 -10.13 -10.31 9.42
N THR A 196 -9.67 -9.31 8.68
CA THR A 196 -9.23 -8.03 9.26
C THR A 196 -10.36 -7.03 9.47
N GLY A 197 -11.60 -7.34 9.09
CA GLY A 197 -12.77 -6.48 9.27
C GLY A 197 -12.93 -5.36 8.24
N HIS A 198 -12.31 -5.49 7.06
CA HIS A 198 -12.26 -4.48 6.00
C HIS A 198 -12.91 -4.96 4.70
N GLU A 199 -14.22 -5.21 4.72
CA GLU A 199 -14.97 -5.58 3.51
C GLU A 199 -14.81 -4.49 2.42
N PRO A 200 -14.33 -4.85 1.21
CA PRO A 200 -14.04 -3.86 0.17
C PRO A 200 -15.31 -3.29 -0.44
N VAL A 201 -15.30 -1.98 -0.70
CA VAL A 201 -16.20 -1.38 -1.70
C VAL A 201 -15.59 -1.64 -3.08
N LEU A 202 -16.15 -2.59 -3.82
CA LEU A 202 -15.74 -2.84 -5.20
C LEU A 202 -16.12 -1.66 -6.10
N GLN A 203 -15.18 -1.21 -6.93
CA GLN A 203 -15.40 -0.13 -7.88
C GLN A 203 -14.77 -0.47 -9.23
N SER A 204 -15.56 -0.33 -10.30
CA SER A 204 -15.01 -0.29 -11.65
C SER A 204 -14.47 1.12 -11.95
N PHE A 205 -13.30 1.15 -12.58
CA PHE A 205 -12.59 2.36 -13.02
C PHE A 205 -12.52 2.48 -14.54
N ASP A 206 -13.32 1.69 -15.26
CA ASP A 206 -13.52 1.81 -16.71
C ASP A 206 -14.48 2.96 -17.08
#